data_AF-A0A8X6TFY3-F1
#
_entry.id   AF-A0A8X6TFY3-F1
#
_cell.length_a   1.000
_cell.length_b   1.000
_cell.length_c   1.000
_cell.angle_alpha   90.00
_cell.angle_beta   90.00
_cell.angle_gamma   90.00
#
_symmetry.space_group_name_H-M   'P 1'
#
loop_
_entity.id
_entity.type
_entity.pdbx_description
1 polymer ?
#
loop_
_entity_poly.entity_id
_entity_poly.type
_entity_poly.pdbx_seq_one_letter_code
_entity_poly.pdbx_strand_id
1 'polypeptide(L)'
;MLAIYCLIVCFLNVNVVDSQGSRRLMSRAVNTKYGSIRGISIKFPNRNIKPVEAYLGIPYASPPVGSLRFMPPINPSQWRGVRVTDRFGPVCPQRYPDIRNESESLRQMPTGRLDYLKKIIPYLINESEDCLYLNVYCPGKIFCYISCCFAS
;
A
#
# COMPACT_ATOMS: atom_id res chain seq x y z
N MET A 1 47.15 -3.57 1.68
CA MET A 1 46.12 -3.57 2.74
C MET A 1 44.85 -2.80 2.34
N LEU A 2 44.93 -1.57 1.80
CA LEU A 2 43.74 -0.81 1.35
C LEU A 2 43.04 -1.34 0.07
N ALA A 3 43.80 -1.89 -0.89
CA ALA A 3 43.24 -2.38 -2.16
C ALA A 3 42.36 -3.64 -2.01
N ILE A 4 42.65 -4.49 -1.02
CA ILE A 4 41.89 -5.73 -0.76
C ILE A 4 40.52 -5.39 -0.13
N TYR A 5 40.47 -4.34 0.69
CA TYR A 5 39.23 -3.85 1.30
C TYR A 5 38.24 -3.32 0.24
N CYS A 6 38.74 -2.69 -0.83
CA CYS A 6 37.92 -2.17 -1.92
C CYS A 6 37.25 -3.29 -2.76
N LEU A 7 37.93 -4.42 -2.95
CA LEU A 7 37.38 -5.57 -3.69
C LEU A 7 36.29 -6.30 -2.88
N ILE A 8 36.42 -6.36 -1.55
CA ILE A 8 35.43 -6.98 -0.66
C ILE A 8 34.13 -6.15 -0.62
N VAL A 9 34.23 -4.81 -0.63
CA VAL A 9 33.05 -3.92 -0.67
C VAL A 9 32.28 -4.04 -1.99
N CYS A 10 32.94 -4.37 -3.11
CA CYS A 10 32.25 -4.64 -4.37
C CYS A 10 31.44 -5.95 -4.36
N PHE A 11 31.88 -6.98 -3.63
CA PHE A 11 31.17 -8.26 -3.53
C PHE A 11 30.00 -8.27 -2.52
N LEU A 12 29.95 -7.31 -1.58
CA LEU A 12 28.86 -7.20 -0.60
C LEU A 12 27.64 -6.40 -1.07
N ASN A 13 27.60 -5.95 -2.33
CA ASN A 13 26.34 -5.57 -2.96
C ASN A 13 25.60 -6.83 -3.40
N VAL A 14 25.20 -7.63 -2.41
CA VAL A 14 24.12 -8.59 -2.59
C VAL A 14 22.90 -7.73 -2.96
N ASN A 15 22.61 -7.68 -4.25
CA ASN A 15 21.30 -7.25 -4.71
C ASN A 15 20.33 -8.23 -4.07
N VAL A 16 19.69 -7.80 -2.97
CA VAL A 16 18.48 -8.44 -2.50
C VAL A 16 17.52 -8.31 -3.67
N VAL A 17 17.40 -9.37 -4.45
CA VAL A 17 16.32 -9.53 -5.42
C VAL A 17 15.09 -9.62 -4.55
N ASP A 18 14.49 -8.47 -4.28
CA ASP A 18 13.20 -8.39 -3.64
C ASP A 18 12.27 -9.28 -4.46
N SER A 19 11.72 -10.31 -3.82
CA SER A 19 10.76 -11.23 -4.44
C SER A 19 9.45 -10.52 -4.84
N GLN A 20 9.32 -9.23 -4.52
CA GLN A 20 8.24 -8.36 -4.93
C GLN A 20 8.52 -7.86 -6.35
N GLY A 21 7.59 -8.11 -7.28
CA GLY A 21 7.71 -7.72 -8.68
C GLY A 21 8.19 -6.27 -8.88
N SER A 22 8.92 -6.02 -9.97
CA SER A 22 9.49 -4.71 -10.29
C SER A 22 8.38 -3.64 -10.37
N ARG A 23 8.41 -2.70 -9.42
CA ARG A 23 7.49 -1.56 -9.34
C ARG A 23 8.10 -0.37 -10.07
N ARG A 24 7.36 0.20 -11.03
CA ARG A 24 7.80 1.39 -11.78
C ARG A 24 6.72 2.45 -11.81
N LEU A 25 7.08 3.69 -11.48
CA LEU A 25 6.17 4.83 -11.62
C LEU A 25 5.72 4.97 -13.08
N MET A 26 4.42 5.11 -13.28
CA MET A 26 3.84 5.25 -14.61
C MET A 26 4.04 6.67 -15.16
N SER A 27 4.26 6.79 -16.46
CA SER A 27 4.32 8.11 -17.13
C SER A 27 2.93 8.75 -17.24
N ARG A 28 1.90 7.93 -17.51
CA ARG A 28 0.51 8.38 -17.67
C ARG A 28 -0.12 8.75 -16.33
N ALA A 29 -0.88 9.83 -16.32
CA ALA A 29 -1.82 10.17 -15.24
C ALA A 29 -3.24 9.77 -15.65
N VAL A 30 -4.08 9.48 -14.66
CA VAL A 30 -5.50 9.17 -14.83
C VAL A 30 -6.32 10.25 -14.13
N ASN A 31 -7.35 10.76 -14.81
CA ASN A 31 -8.24 11.76 -14.25
C ASN A 31 -9.34 11.08 -13.43
N THR A 32 -9.58 11.61 -12.23
CA THR A 32 -10.72 11.25 -11.38
C THR A 32 -11.64 12.46 -11.22
N LYS A 33 -12.81 12.29 -10.59
CA LYS A 33 -13.71 13.39 -10.23
C LYS A 33 -13.06 14.45 -9.33
N TYR A 34 -12.04 14.06 -8.56
CA TYR A 34 -11.42 14.90 -7.54
C TYR A 34 -10.04 15.46 -7.94
N GLY A 35 -9.44 14.92 -9.01
CA GLY A 35 -8.14 15.36 -9.52
C GLY A 35 -7.41 14.25 -10.26
N SER A 36 -6.25 14.58 -10.83
CA SER A 36 -5.43 13.61 -11.54
C SER A 36 -4.56 12.78 -10.58
N ILE A 37 -4.42 11.49 -10.85
CA ILE A 37 -3.58 10.57 -10.08
C ILE A 37 -2.56 9.84 -10.96
N ARG A 38 -1.45 9.41 -10.37
CA ARG A 38 -0.39 8.64 -11.04
C ARG A 38 -0.02 7.44 -10.20
N GLY A 39 -0.31 6.24 -10.71
CA GLY A 39 0.02 4.97 -10.08
C GLY A 39 1.36 4.39 -10.50
N ILE A 40 1.55 3.13 -10.15
CA ILE A 40 2.73 2.31 -10.46
C ILE A 40 2.34 1.11 -11.33
N SER A 41 3.24 0.69 -12.21
CA SER A 41 3.14 -0.58 -12.92
C SER A 41 3.97 -1.62 -12.18
N ILE A 42 3.33 -2.72 -11.80
CA ILE A 42 3.93 -3.86 -11.13
C ILE A 42 4.11 -4.96 -12.18
N LYS A 43 5.37 -5.33 -12.42
CA LYS A 43 5.75 -6.45 -13.29
C LYS A 43 6.16 -7.63 -12.44
N PHE A 44 5.51 -8.77 -12.64
CA PHE A 44 5.85 -9.99 -11.92
C PHE A 44 7.00 -10.73 -12.61
N PRO A 45 7.86 -11.46 -11.86
CA PRO A 45 8.93 -12.28 -12.44
C PRO A 45 8.39 -13.37 -13.37
N ASN A 46 7.19 -13.90 -13.05
CA ASN A 46 6.51 -14.88 -13.88
C ASN A 46 5.93 -14.23 -15.14
N ARG A 47 6.48 -14.60 -16.30
CA ARG A 47 6.07 -14.06 -17.62
C ARG A 47 4.63 -14.37 -18.01
N ASN A 48 4.00 -15.36 -17.36
CA ASN A 48 2.60 -15.72 -17.60
C ASN A 48 1.62 -14.75 -16.91
N ILE A 49 2.10 -13.99 -15.93
CA ILE A 49 1.29 -13.00 -15.21
C ILE A 49 1.46 -11.65 -15.92
N LYS A 50 0.34 -11.12 -16.43
CA LYS A 50 0.33 -9.79 -17.05
C LYS A 50 0.70 -8.72 -16.02
N PRO A 51 1.37 -7.63 -16.44
CA PRO A 51 1.61 -6.51 -15.55
C PRO A 51 0.30 -5.95 -15.00
N VAL A 52 0.35 -5.43 -13.78
CA VAL A 52 -0.79 -4.80 -13.11
C VAL A 52 -0.44 -3.34 -12.87
N GLU A 53 -1.37 -2.45 -13.16
CA GLU A 53 -1.30 -1.07 -12.71
C GLU A 53 -1.94 -0.99 -11.33
N ALA A 54 -1.24 -0.40 -10.37
CA ALA A 54 -1.71 -0.20 -9.02
C ALA A 54 -1.76 1.29 -8.71
N TYR A 55 -2.89 1.73 -8.14
CA TYR A 55 -3.09 3.07 -7.62
C TYR A 55 -3.40 2.91 -6.14
N LEU A 56 -2.43 3.26 -5.30
CA LEU A 56 -2.46 2.99 -3.87
C LEU A 56 -2.71 4.28 -3.09
N GLY A 57 -3.49 4.20 -2.03
CA GLY A 57 -3.73 5.34 -1.14
C GLY A 57 -4.53 6.47 -1.80
N ILE A 58 -5.53 6.16 -2.62
CA ILE A 58 -6.40 7.19 -3.23
C ILE A 58 -7.45 7.61 -2.19
N PRO A 59 -7.53 8.90 -1.81
CA PRO A 59 -8.58 9.36 -0.89
C PRO A 59 -9.95 9.26 -1.56
N TYR A 60 -10.91 8.62 -0.90
CA TYR A 60 -12.28 8.50 -1.40
C TYR A 60 -13.31 9.27 -0.57
N ALA A 61 -12.92 9.76 0.61
CA ALA A 61 -13.73 10.61 1.48
C ALA A 61 -12.81 11.59 2.22
N SER A 62 -13.38 12.65 2.79
CA SER A 62 -12.62 13.55 3.67
C SER A 62 -12.34 12.87 5.03
N PRO A 63 -11.22 13.22 5.70
CA PRO A 63 -10.85 12.61 6.97
C PRO A 63 -11.96 12.73 8.04
N PRO A 64 -12.37 11.65 8.71
CA PRO A 64 -13.46 11.66 9.69
C PRO A 64 -12.97 12.13 11.08
N VAL A 65 -12.20 13.21 11.12
CA VAL A 65 -11.55 13.74 12.33
C VAL A 65 -12.32 14.94 12.89
N GLY A 66 -12.14 15.22 14.18
CA GLY A 66 -12.75 16.39 14.83
C GLY A 66 -14.29 16.36 14.77
N SER A 67 -14.89 17.40 14.21
CA SER A 67 -16.36 17.52 14.08
C SER A 67 -17.00 16.53 13.10
N LEU A 68 -16.20 15.86 12.25
CA LEU A 68 -16.68 14.84 11.32
C LEU A 68 -16.67 13.43 11.95
N ARG A 69 -16.15 13.28 13.18
CA ARG A 69 -16.16 11.99 13.87
C ARG A 69 -17.60 11.57 14.14
N PHE A 70 -17.92 10.32 13.83
CA PHE A 70 -19.27 9.73 13.93
C PHE A 70 -20.33 10.36 13.01
N MET A 71 -19.92 11.21 12.07
CA MET A 71 -20.79 11.67 10.98
C MET A 71 -20.64 10.75 9.76
N PRO A 72 -21.64 10.74 8.86
CA PRO A 72 -21.49 10.10 7.56
C PRO A 72 -20.26 10.65 6.81
N PRO A 73 -19.56 9.81 6.03
CA PRO A 73 -18.41 10.26 5.25
C PRO A 73 -18.86 11.28 4.20
N ILE A 74 -18.05 12.33 4.03
CA ILE A 74 -18.27 13.36 3.01
C ILE A 74 -17.24 13.21 1.89
N ASN A 75 -17.58 13.71 0.70
CA ASN A 75 -16.68 13.67 -0.45
C ASN A 75 -15.31 14.30 -0.12
N PRO A 76 -14.20 13.79 -0.69
CA PRO A 76 -12.87 14.34 -0.49
C PRO A 76 -12.76 15.70 -1.20
N SER A 77 -11.87 16.55 -0.68
CA SER A 77 -11.53 17.80 -1.35
C SER A 77 -10.83 17.52 -2.69
N GLN A 78 -11.13 18.33 -3.69
CA GLN A 78 -10.39 18.29 -4.95
C GLN A 78 -8.96 18.79 -4.75
N TRP A 79 -8.01 18.22 -5.49
CA TRP A 79 -6.61 18.66 -5.47
C TRP A 79 -6.17 19.19 -6.83
N ARG A 80 -5.19 20.11 -6.80
CA ARG A 80 -4.55 20.63 -8.02
C ARG A 80 -3.34 19.76 -8.39
N GLY A 81 -3.09 19.64 -9.69
CA GLY A 81 -1.97 18.86 -10.22
C GLY A 81 -2.19 17.34 -10.16
N VAL A 82 -1.09 16.59 -10.21
CA VAL A 82 -1.12 15.11 -10.24
C VAL A 82 -0.66 14.55 -8.90
N ARG A 83 -1.54 13.82 -8.21
CA ARG A 83 -1.20 13.13 -6.97
C ARG A 83 -0.54 11.77 -7.28
N VAL A 84 0.60 11.50 -6.68
CA VAL A 84 1.26 10.20 -6.80
C VAL A 84 0.60 9.21 -5.83
N THR A 85 0.21 8.05 -6.33
CA THR A 85 -0.54 6.99 -5.62
C THR A 85 0.23 5.68 -5.70
N ASP A 86 1.45 5.69 -5.14
CA ASP A 86 2.42 4.59 -5.18
C ASP A 86 2.60 3.87 -3.83
N ARG A 87 1.94 4.36 -2.78
CA ARG A 87 2.03 3.87 -1.41
C ARG A 87 0.64 3.74 -0.79
N PHE A 88 0.51 2.80 0.14
CA PHE A 88 -0.70 2.66 0.94
C PHE A 88 -0.88 3.88 1.85
N GLY A 89 -2.14 4.28 2.05
CA GLY A 89 -2.51 5.18 3.14
C GLY A 89 -2.38 4.49 4.50
N PRO A 90 -2.47 5.24 5.61
CA PRO A 90 -2.56 4.64 6.94
C PRO A 90 -3.83 3.79 7.08
N VAL A 91 -3.77 2.76 7.92
CA VAL A 91 -4.94 1.93 8.26
C VAL A 91 -5.76 2.62 9.35
N CYS A 92 -7.03 2.22 9.48
CA CYS A 92 -7.88 2.74 10.53
C CYS A 92 -7.44 2.23 11.92
N PRO A 93 -7.67 3.01 12.99
CA PRO A 93 -7.23 2.64 14.33
C PRO A 93 -7.92 1.36 14.79
N GLN A 94 -7.14 0.37 15.25
CA GLN A 94 -7.68 -0.92 15.68
C GLN A 94 -6.88 -1.50 16.85
N ARG A 95 -7.57 -2.22 17.74
CA ARG A 95 -6.92 -2.91 18.85
C ARG A 95 -6.77 -4.39 18.52
N TYR A 96 -5.54 -4.84 18.34
CA TYR A 96 -5.20 -6.26 18.20
C TYR A 96 -4.55 -6.80 19.48
N PRO A 97 -4.58 -8.14 19.71
CA PRO A 97 -3.94 -8.77 20.86
C PRO A 97 -2.42 -8.52 20.88
N ASP A 98 -1.81 -8.41 22.06
CA ASP A 98 -0.36 -8.40 22.18
C ASP A 98 0.20 -9.79 21.88
N ILE A 99 1.07 -9.88 20.89
CA ILE A 99 1.70 -11.13 20.44
C ILE A 99 3.22 -11.16 20.70
N ARG A 100 3.74 -10.21 21.50
CA ARG A 100 5.18 -10.16 21.84
C ARG A 100 5.63 -11.42 22.58
N ASN A 101 4.78 -11.94 23.45
CA ASN A 101 4.99 -13.19 24.16
C ASN A 101 4.20 -14.32 23.50
N GLU A 102 4.88 -15.14 22.72
CA GLU A 102 4.26 -16.26 22.00
C GLU A 102 3.67 -17.32 22.93
N SER A 103 4.37 -17.66 24.03
CA SER A 103 3.87 -18.66 24.99
C SER A 103 2.58 -18.20 25.66
N GLU A 104 2.47 -16.92 25.98
CA GLU A 104 1.24 -16.34 26.53
C GLU A 104 0.14 -16.23 25.46
N SER A 105 0.50 -15.84 24.25
CA SER A 105 -0.43 -15.77 23.12
C SER A 105 -1.07 -17.12 22.84
N LEU A 106 -0.29 -18.21 22.83
CA LEU A 106 -0.78 -19.57 22.58
C LEU A 106 -1.70 -20.11 23.70
N ARG A 107 -1.66 -19.52 24.91
CA ARG A 107 -2.65 -19.80 25.95
C ARG A 107 -4.00 -19.12 25.66
N GLN A 108 -3.98 -18.00 24.94
CA GLN A 108 -5.16 -17.19 24.67
C GLN A 108 -5.76 -17.44 23.27
N MET A 109 -4.97 -17.95 22.31
CA MET A 109 -5.41 -18.17 20.94
C MET A 109 -4.76 -19.39 20.26
N PRO A 110 -5.43 -20.01 19.27
CA PRO A 110 -4.83 -21.10 18.49
C PRO A 110 -3.62 -20.66 17.67
N THR A 111 -2.70 -21.59 17.38
CA THR A 111 -1.46 -21.34 16.61
C THR A 111 -1.73 -20.69 15.26
N GLY A 112 -2.72 -21.17 14.50
CA GLY A 112 -3.04 -20.60 13.19
C GLY A 112 -3.47 -19.12 13.25
N ARG A 113 -4.12 -18.69 14.34
CA ARG A 113 -4.46 -17.28 14.56
C ARG A 113 -3.23 -16.47 14.89
N LEU A 114 -2.34 -16.98 15.73
CA LEU A 114 -1.07 -16.32 16.05
C LEU A 114 -0.21 -16.13 14.79
N ASP A 115 -0.08 -17.17 13.98
CA ASP A 115 0.68 -17.11 12.72
C ASP A 115 0.08 -16.12 11.72
N TYR A 116 -1.25 -16.04 11.66
CA TYR A 116 -1.94 -15.02 10.87
C TYR A 116 -1.64 -13.61 11.37
N LEU A 117 -1.76 -13.36 12.68
CA LEU A 117 -1.47 -12.07 13.30
C LEU A 117 -0.02 -11.64 13.07
N LYS A 118 0.95 -12.55 13.25
CA LYS A 118 2.37 -12.32 12.98
C LYS A 118 2.61 -11.84 11.53
N LYS A 119 1.84 -12.34 10.56
CA LYS A 119 1.95 -11.94 9.15
C LYS A 119 1.33 -10.58 8.84
N ILE A 120 0.21 -10.23 9.49
CA ILE A 120 -0.53 -9.01 9.15
C ILE A 120 -0.09 -7.78 9.95
N ILE A 121 0.34 -7.94 11.22
CA ILE A 121 0.67 -6.82 12.11
C ILE A 121 1.68 -5.84 11.51
N PRO A 122 2.73 -6.27 10.79
CA PRO A 122 3.65 -5.34 10.13
C PRO A 122 2.97 -4.36 9.15
N TYR A 123 1.84 -4.74 8.56
CA TYR A 123 1.05 -3.89 7.65
C TYR A 123 0.09 -2.96 8.40
N LEU A 124 -0.13 -3.17 9.69
CA LEU A 124 -1.08 -2.41 10.52
C LEU A 124 -0.41 -1.34 11.38
N ILE A 125 0.93 -1.24 11.39
CA ILE A 125 1.69 -0.33 12.27
C ILE A 125 1.32 1.14 12.05
N ASN A 126 1.05 1.53 10.81
CA ASN A 126 0.76 2.92 10.45
C ASN A 126 -0.74 3.24 10.55
N GLU A 127 -1.21 3.52 11.76
CA GLU A 127 -2.61 3.84 12.05
C GLU A 127 -2.88 5.36 12.08
N SER A 128 -4.06 5.77 11.61
CA SER A 128 -4.54 7.16 11.68
C SER A 128 -6.06 7.21 11.63
N GLU A 129 -6.70 8.17 12.31
CA GLU A 129 -8.13 8.45 12.09
C GLU A 129 -8.41 8.93 10.65
N ASP A 130 -7.44 9.58 10.00
CA ASP A 130 -7.46 9.82 8.56
C ASP A 130 -7.04 8.54 7.82
N CYS A 131 -7.96 7.60 7.62
CA CYS A 131 -7.71 6.30 6.98
C CYS A 131 -8.62 6.01 5.77
N LEU A 132 -9.41 6.98 5.28
CA LEU A 132 -10.41 6.76 4.22
C LEU A 132 -9.77 6.77 2.82
N TYR A 133 -8.92 5.78 2.58
CA TYR A 133 -8.19 5.56 1.34
C TYR A 133 -8.54 4.20 0.72
N LEU A 134 -8.53 4.13 -0.61
CA LEU A 134 -8.73 2.90 -1.36
C LEU A 134 -7.52 2.58 -2.25
N ASN A 135 -7.44 1.33 -2.68
CA ASN A 135 -6.41 0.84 -3.58
C ASN A 135 -7.08 0.19 -4.80
N VAL A 136 -6.64 0.57 -6.00
CA VAL A 136 -7.18 0.05 -7.27
C VAL A 136 -6.09 -0.72 -8.00
N TYR A 137 -6.42 -1.92 -8.46
CA TYR A 137 -5.53 -2.77 -9.25
C TYR A 137 -6.18 -3.06 -10.61
N CYS A 138 -5.52 -2.68 -11.69
CA CYS A 138 -6.01 -2.86 -13.05
C CYS A 138 -5.06 -3.76 -13.86
N PRO A 139 -5.56 -4.79 -14.57
CA PRO A 139 -4.73 -5.59 -15.45
C PRO A 139 -4.24 -4.75 -16.66
N GLY A 140 -2.94 -4.77 -16.93
CA GLY A 140 -2.21 -3.84 -17.81
C GLY A 140 -2.49 -3.94 -19.33
N LYS A 141 -3.65 -4.43 -19.75
CA LYS A 141 -4.13 -4.37 -21.15
C LYS A 141 -5.39 -3.54 -21.34
N ILE A 142 -6.02 -3.07 -20.26
CA ILE A 142 -7.23 -2.26 -20.31
C ILE A 142 -6.85 -0.86 -19.84
N PHE A 143 -7.21 0.17 -20.60
CA PHE A 143 -7.15 1.54 -20.11
C PHE A 143 -7.99 1.61 -18.83
N CYS A 144 -7.34 1.84 -17.70
CA CYS A 144 -8.03 1.95 -16.43
C CYS A 144 -8.85 3.26 -16.41
N TYR A 145 -10.15 3.14 -16.66
CA TYR A 145 -11.11 4.23 -16.48
C TYR A 145 -11.56 4.26 -15.03
N ILE A 146 -10.75 4.90 -14.19
CA ILE A 146 -11.00 5.02 -12.75
C ILE A 146 -12.26 5.87 -12.47
N SER A 147 -12.80 6.58 -13.47
CA SER A 147 -14.04 7.34 -13.36
C SER A 147 -15.24 6.51 -12.88
N CYS A 148 -15.28 5.20 -13.15
CA CYS A 148 -16.40 4.35 -12.76
C CYS A 148 -16.39 3.97 -11.27
N CYS A 149 -15.23 3.95 -10.61
CA CYS A 149 -15.11 3.54 -9.20
C CYS A 149 -15.49 4.65 -8.19
N PHE A 150 -15.66 5.89 -8.64
CA PHE A 150 -15.97 7.06 -7.79
C PHE A 150 -17.38 7.61 -8.01
N ALA A 151 -18.25 6.86 -8.68
CA ALA A 151 -19.64 7.20 -8.96
C ALA A 151 -20.58 6.39 -8.08
N SER A 152 -20.70 6.77 -6.80
CA SER A 152 -21.83 6.41 -5.93
C SER A 152 -21.97 7.50 -4.87
#